data_AF-A0A3M8C2X6-F1
#
_entry.id   AF-A0A3M8C2X6-F1
#
_cell.length_a   1.000
_cell.length_b   1.000
_cell.length_c   1.000
_cell.angle_alpha   90.00
_cell.angle_beta   90.00
_cell.angle_gamma   90.00
#
_symmetry.space_group_name_H-M   'P 1'
#
loop_
_entity.id
_entity.type
_entity.pdbx_description
1 polymer ?
#
loop_
_entity_poly.entity_id
_entity_poly.type
_entity_poly.pdbx_seq_one_letter_code
_entity_poly.pdbx_strand_id
1 'polypeptide(L)'
;MQLTTHEAMDIHELTMSCVNSITNMGYFMNHIQDPELKAMLQRHFPLHLKDYNNKVEYLSLPEGAKSPLPVPDIQQALQSYTQGNTPIPVTPRTDAQDFNDREIATAYLLTLKRAGREYAWAAMEMGNPEVRTFLEDAFRMCSHQAHEVWQWMVKKGYYPVEPAAASTLQTLGALYQPVKQPAMMM
;
A
#
# COMPACT_ATOMS: atom_id res chain seq x y z
N MET A 1 9.04 25.64 8.13
CA MET A 1 9.42 24.47 8.92
C MET A 1 10.92 24.15 8.77
N GLN A 2 11.50 23.50 9.77
CA GLN A 2 12.85 22.93 9.70
C GLN A 2 12.74 21.45 10.05
N LEU A 3 13.36 20.59 9.23
CA LEU A 3 13.46 19.16 9.50
C LEU A 3 14.69 18.88 10.37
N THR A 4 14.58 17.91 11.25
CA THR A 4 15.77 17.30 11.84
C THR A 4 16.54 16.52 10.77
N THR A 5 17.83 16.25 11.03
CA THR A 5 18.64 15.41 10.12
C THR A 5 18.01 14.04 9.90
N HIS A 6 17.44 13.43 10.95
CA HIS A 6 16.77 12.14 10.85
C HIS A 6 15.55 12.18 9.92
N GLU A 7 14.66 13.16 10.12
CA GLU A 7 13.48 13.34 9.26
C GLU A 7 13.88 13.59 7.80
N ALA A 8 14.93 14.38 7.55
CA ALA A 8 15.43 14.62 6.21
C ALA A 8 15.96 13.34 5.53
N MET A 9 16.67 12.47 6.28
CA MET A 9 17.17 11.20 5.79
C MET A 9 16.05 10.20 5.49
N ASP A 10 15.04 10.10 6.36
CA ASP A 10 13.87 9.24 6.12
C ASP A 10 13.08 9.70 4.89
N ILE A 11 12.84 11.02 4.77
CA ILE A 11 12.15 11.57 3.59
C ILE A 11 12.98 11.33 2.33
N HIS A 12 14.32 11.41 2.39
CA HIS A 12 15.20 11.10 1.27
C HIS A 12 15.03 9.65 0.78
N GLU A 13 15.10 8.67 1.67
CA GLU A 13 14.95 7.25 1.34
C GLU A 13 13.56 6.96 0.75
N LEU A 14 12.52 7.52 1.36
CA LEU A 14 11.14 7.39 0.86
C LEU A 14 10.97 8.06 -0.51
N THR A 15 11.64 9.18 -0.76
CA THR A 15 11.64 9.85 -2.07
C THR A 15 12.32 9.00 -3.12
N MET A 16 13.45 8.34 -2.80
CA MET A 16 14.12 7.40 -3.70
C MET A 16 13.21 6.20 -4.03
N SER A 17 12.49 5.67 -3.04
CA SER A 17 11.48 4.63 -3.25
C SER A 17 10.36 5.08 -4.19
N CYS A 18 9.90 6.33 -4.08
CA CYS A 18 8.92 6.92 -5.01
C CYS A 18 9.47 7.00 -6.44
N VAL A 19 10.73 7.40 -6.64
CA VAL A 19 11.37 7.44 -7.98
C VAL A 19 11.28 6.07 -8.66
N ASN A 20 11.66 5.00 -7.94
CA ASN A 20 11.54 3.64 -8.46
C ASN A 20 10.08 3.26 -8.73
N SER A 21 9.17 3.56 -7.81
CA SER A 21 7.75 3.18 -7.91
C SER A 21 7.06 3.84 -9.10
N ILE A 22 7.21 5.16 -9.26
CA ILE A 22 6.62 5.94 -10.35
C ILE A 22 7.19 5.52 -11.70
N THR A 23 8.50 5.28 -11.78
CA THR A 23 9.14 4.78 -13.01
C THR A 23 8.58 3.43 -13.42
N ASN A 24 8.46 2.49 -12.48
CA ASN A 24 7.85 1.19 -12.73
C ASN A 24 6.38 1.32 -13.14
N MET A 25 5.58 2.17 -12.49
CA MET A 25 4.19 2.42 -12.89
C MET A 25 4.09 2.95 -14.34
N GLY A 26 4.98 3.86 -14.72
CA GLY A 26 5.09 4.37 -16.08
C GLY A 26 5.36 3.26 -17.10
N TYR A 27 6.29 2.35 -16.80
CA TYR A 27 6.54 1.17 -17.62
C TYR A 27 5.32 0.23 -17.63
N PHE A 28 4.75 -0.11 -16.48
CA PHE A 28 3.61 -1.02 -16.35
C PHE A 28 2.39 -0.58 -17.15
N MET A 29 2.00 0.69 -17.09
CA MET A 29 0.81 1.18 -17.82
C MET A 29 0.88 1.00 -19.34
N ASN A 30 2.09 0.92 -19.90
CA ASN A 30 2.31 0.65 -21.33
C ASN A 30 2.22 -0.84 -21.69
N HIS A 31 2.34 -1.75 -20.71
CA HIS A 31 2.42 -3.20 -20.92
C HIS A 31 1.21 -3.96 -20.38
N ILE A 32 0.36 -3.34 -19.54
CA ILE A 32 -0.88 -3.96 -19.05
C ILE A 32 -1.83 -4.25 -20.22
N GLN A 33 -2.34 -5.47 -20.25
CA GLN A 33 -3.35 -5.94 -21.21
C GLN A 33 -4.76 -5.91 -20.59
N ASP A 34 -4.90 -6.29 -19.32
CA ASP A 34 -6.19 -6.30 -18.62
C ASP A 34 -6.73 -4.87 -18.37
N PRO A 35 -7.94 -4.53 -18.86
CA PRO A 35 -8.48 -3.18 -18.74
C PRO A 35 -8.82 -2.77 -17.30
N GLU A 36 -9.21 -3.70 -16.43
CA GLU A 36 -9.50 -3.42 -15.02
C GLU A 36 -8.21 -3.04 -14.28
N LEU A 37 -7.13 -3.79 -14.48
CA LEU A 37 -5.80 -3.47 -13.94
C LEU A 37 -5.27 -2.14 -14.47
N LYS A 38 -5.44 -1.87 -15.76
CA LYS A 38 -4.98 -0.62 -16.37
C LYS A 38 -5.69 0.59 -15.78
N ALA A 39 -7.02 0.53 -15.69
CA ALA A 39 -7.82 1.59 -15.09
C ALA A 39 -7.46 1.81 -13.62
N MET A 40 -7.19 0.74 -12.87
CA MET A 40 -6.72 0.82 -11.49
C MET A 40 -5.40 1.58 -11.36
N LEU A 41 -4.35 1.18 -12.10
CA LEU A 41 -3.06 1.87 -12.02
C LEU A 41 -3.16 3.33 -12.49
N GLN A 42 -3.97 3.61 -13.52
CA GLN A 42 -4.21 4.98 -13.97
C GLN A 42 -4.85 5.87 -12.90
N ARG A 43 -5.76 5.33 -12.08
CA ARG A 43 -6.33 6.06 -10.93
C ARG A 43 -5.32 6.23 -9.78
N HIS A 44 -4.46 5.25 -9.54
CA HIS A 44 -3.48 5.32 -8.45
C HIS A 44 -2.31 6.25 -8.78
N PHE A 45 -1.89 6.30 -10.05
CA PHE A 45 -0.71 7.03 -10.52
C PHE A 45 -0.64 8.51 -10.07
N PRO A 46 -1.68 9.35 -10.24
CA PRO A 46 -1.61 10.75 -9.80
C PRO A 46 -1.40 10.91 -8.29
N LEU A 47 -1.83 9.95 -7.47
CA LEU A 47 -1.62 9.99 -6.02
C LEU A 47 -0.16 9.71 -5.67
N HIS A 48 0.50 8.79 -6.38
CA HIS A 48 1.95 8.57 -6.24
C HIS A 48 2.77 9.78 -6.70
N LEU A 49 2.35 10.47 -7.77
CA LEU A 49 2.97 11.73 -8.18
C LEU A 49 2.84 12.80 -7.09
N LYS A 50 1.66 12.91 -6.48
CA LYS A 50 1.41 13.86 -5.40
C LYS A 50 2.26 13.55 -4.17
N ASP A 51 2.34 12.28 -3.81
CA ASP A 51 3.16 11.76 -2.72
C ASP A 51 4.66 12.06 -2.92
N TYR A 52 5.17 11.89 -4.15
CA TYR A 52 6.54 12.28 -4.50
C TYR A 52 6.75 13.80 -4.42
N ASN A 53 5.87 14.58 -5.04
CA ASN A 53 6.00 16.04 -5.07
C ASN A 53 5.95 16.65 -3.67
N ASN A 54 5.10 16.15 -2.78
CA ASN A 54 5.07 16.60 -1.39
C ASN A 54 6.42 16.37 -0.67
N LYS A 55 7.09 15.23 -0.90
CA LYS A 55 8.43 15.00 -0.33
C LYS A 55 9.47 15.95 -0.89
N VAL A 56 9.42 16.20 -2.20
CA VAL A 56 10.28 17.22 -2.83
C VAL A 56 10.04 18.58 -2.18
N GLU A 57 8.80 18.99 -1.96
CA GLU A 57 8.45 20.24 -1.27
C GLU A 57 9.00 20.25 0.18
N TYR A 58 8.83 19.18 0.96
CA TYR A 58 9.40 19.07 2.31
C TYR A 58 10.93 19.18 2.34
N LEU A 59 11.63 18.64 1.33
CA LEU A 59 13.09 18.69 1.23
C LEU A 59 13.63 20.01 0.67
N SER A 60 12.83 20.78 -0.07
CA SER A 60 13.32 21.93 -0.85
C SER A 60 12.74 23.29 -0.45
N LEU A 61 11.55 23.32 0.16
CA LEU A 61 10.87 24.57 0.51
C LEU A 61 10.98 24.84 2.02
N PRO A 62 11.30 26.07 2.45
CA PRO A 62 11.33 26.43 3.86
C PRO A 62 10.00 26.20 4.57
N GLU A 63 8.87 26.32 3.90
CA GLU A 63 7.54 26.06 4.46
C GLU A 63 7.07 24.59 4.37
N GLY A 64 7.76 23.74 3.61
CA GLY A 64 7.32 22.38 3.28
C GLY A 64 6.12 22.28 2.34
N ALA A 65 5.48 21.12 2.32
CA ALA A 65 4.36 20.86 1.42
C ALA A 65 3.05 21.53 1.89
N LYS A 66 2.33 22.19 0.98
CA LYS A 66 1.13 22.98 1.33
C LYS A 66 -0.20 22.26 1.16
N SER A 67 -0.21 21.12 0.47
CA SER A 67 -1.45 20.41 0.15
C SER A 67 -1.40 18.96 0.60
N PRO A 68 -2.47 18.50 1.28
CA PRO A 68 -2.51 17.15 1.83
C PRO A 68 -2.47 16.11 0.72
N LEU A 69 -2.01 14.92 1.07
CA LEU A 69 -2.09 13.76 0.20
C LEU A 69 -3.53 13.20 0.29
N PRO A 70 -4.28 13.12 -0.82
CA PRO A 70 -5.61 12.52 -0.77
C PRO A 70 -5.52 11.03 -0.44
N VAL A 71 -6.34 10.59 0.52
CA VAL A 71 -6.50 9.17 0.88
C VAL A 71 -7.83 8.68 0.32
N PRO A 72 -7.86 7.87 -0.75
CA PRO A 72 -9.09 7.29 -1.27
C PRO A 72 -9.75 6.38 -0.24
N ASP A 73 -11.06 6.20 -0.28
CA ASP A 73 -11.74 5.21 0.55
C ASP A 73 -11.39 3.77 0.15
N ILE A 74 -11.53 2.83 1.09
CA ILE A 74 -11.36 1.41 0.82
C ILE A 74 -12.48 0.94 -0.11
N GLN A 75 -12.11 0.44 -1.28
CA GLN A 75 -13.06 -0.16 -2.22
C GLN A 75 -13.40 -1.59 -1.82
N GLN A 76 -14.69 -1.94 -1.94
CA GLN A 76 -15.20 -3.29 -1.71
C GLN A 76 -15.72 -3.87 -3.02
N ALA A 77 -14.90 -4.68 -3.67
CA ALA A 77 -15.17 -5.26 -4.98
C ALA A 77 -15.42 -6.79 -4.93
N LEU A 78 -15.01 -7.46 -3.84
CA LEU A 78 -15.25 -8.89 -3.64
C LEU A 78 -16.57 -9.13 -2.90
N GLN A 79 -17.27 -10.21 -3.27
CA GLN A 79 -18.44 -10.70 -2.54
C GLN A 79 -18.04 -11.50 -1.28
N SER A 80 -16.84 -12.07 -1.27
CA SER A 80 -16.27 -12.84 -0.16
C SER A 80 -14.77 -12.62 -0.07
N TYR A 81 -14.24 -12.51 1.15
CA TYR A 81 -12.80 -12.38 1.41
C TYR A 81 -12.12 -13.72 1.73
N THR A 82 -12.88 -14.81 1.78
CA THR A 82 -12.41 -16.17 2.07
C THR A 82 -12.74 -17.16 0.95
N GLN A 83 -13.42 -16.71 -0.10
CA GLN A 83 -13.72 -17.51 -1.29
C GLN A 83 -13.19 -16.77 -2.51
N GLY A 84 -12.22 -17.39 -3.19
CA GLY A 84 -11.61 -16.87 -4.41
C GLY A 84 -11.84 -17.79 -5.60
N ASN A 85 -11.40 -17.35 -6.77
CA ASN A 85 -11.36 -18.19 -7.96
C ASN A 85 -10.26 -19.27 -7.83
N THR A 86 -10.35 -20.31 -8.66
CA THR A 86 -9.37 -21.40 -8.69
C THR A 86 -7.94 -20.84 -8.82
N PRO A 87 -7.04 -21.16 -7.88
CA PRO A 87 -5.67 -20.65 -7.93
C PRO A 87 -4.94 -21.11 -9.20
N ILE A 88 -4.24 -20.19 -9.84
CA ILE A 88 -3.42 -20.45 -11.02
C ILE A 88 -1.96 -20.60 -10.56
N PRO A 89 -1.33 -21.79 -10.73
CA PRO A 89 0.08 -21.99 -10.41
C PRO A 89 0.99 -20.99 -11.14
N VAL A 90 2.17 -20.70 -10.59
CA VAL A 90 3.17 -19.83 -11.22
C VAL A 90 4.57 -20.41 -11.07
N THR A 91 5.34 -20.25 -12.13
CA THR A 91 6.79 -20.46 -12.14
C THR A 91 7.43 -19.14 -12.58
N PRO A 92 8.49 -18.65 -11.91
CA PRO A 92 9.18 -17.45 -12.35
C PRO A 92 9.70 -17.59 -13.78
N ARG A 93 9.47 -16.57 -14.62
CA ARG A 93 10.06 -16.48 -15.96
C ARG A 93 11.44 -15.83 -15.87
N THR A 94 12.50 -16.60 -16.13
CA THR A 94 13.89 -16.14 -16.00
C THR A 94 14.43 -15.41 -17.23
N ASP A 95 13.68 -15.41 -18.33
CA ASP A 95 14.03 -14.86 -19.65
C ASP A 95 12.94 -13.91 -20.19
N ALA A 96 12.15 -13.32 -19.29
CA ALA A 96 11.07 -12.40 -19.63
C ALA A 96 11.60 -11.15 -20.35
N GLN A 97 11.04 -10.88 -21.54
CA GLN A 97 11.31 -9.63 -22.28
C GLN A 97 10.46 -8.46 -21.77
N ASP A 98 9.20 -8.74 -21.44
CA ASP A 98 8.25 -7.81 -20.82
C ASP A 98 7.48 -8.50 -19.71
N PHE A 99 6.91 -7.72 -18.79
CA PHE A 99 6.02 -8.23 -17.74
C PHE A 99 4.61 -8.51 -18.25
N ASN A 100 4.01 -9.61 -17.77
CA ASN A 100 2.57 -9.85 -17.93
C ASN A 100 1.76 -9.22 -16.78
N ASP A 101 0.43 -9.19 -16.92
CA ASP A 101 -0.47 -8.57 -15.94
C ASP A 101 -0.31 -9.13 -14.52
N ARG A 102 -0.06 -10.44 -14.38
CA ARG A 102 0.16 -11.06 -13.07
C ARG A 102 1.43 -10.52 -12.41
N GLU A 103 2.52 -10.44 -13.16
CA GLU A 103 3.80 -9.95 -12.66
C GLU A 103 3.74 -8.45 -12.34
N ILE A 104 3.07 -7.67 -13.19
CA ILE A 104 2.82 -6.24 -12.95
C ILE A 104 2.04 -6.04 -11.66
N ALA A 105 0.90 -6.73 -11.51
CA ALA A 105 0.08 -6.63 -10.30
C ALA A 105 0.84 -7.11 -9.06
N THR A 106 1.64 -8.18 -9.20
CA THR A 106 2.47 -8.71 -8.09
C THR A 106 3.54 -7.69 -7.68
N ALA A 107 4.30 -7.15 -8.64
CA ALA A 107 5.35 -6.17 -8.38
C ALA A 107 4.77 -4.89 -7.75
N TYR A 108 3.61 -4.44 -8.23
CA TYR A 108 2.95 -3.27 -7.69
C TYR A 108 2.37 -3.52 -6.28
N LEU A 109 1.71 -4.66 -6.05
CA LEU A 109 1.20 -5.05 -4.72
C LEU A 109 2.32 -5.12 -3.68
N LEU A 110 3.45 -5.76 -4.02
CA LEU A 110 4.60 -5.87 -3.12
C LEU A 110 5.24 -4.51 -2.85
N THR A 111 5.31 -3.64 -3.86
CA THR A 111 5.77 -2.26 -3.70
C THR A 111 4.89 -1.49 -2.71
N LEU A 112 3.56 -1.56 -2.86
CA LEU A 112 2.61 -0.90 -1.96
C LEU A 112 2.73 -1.41 -0.52
N LYS A 113 2.83 -2.73 -0.32
CA LYS A 113 2.98 -3.34 1.00
C LYS A 113 4.28 -2.91 1.68
N ARG A 114 5.40 -2.91 0.95
CA ARG A 114 6.69 -2.45 1.46
C ARG A 114 6.63 -0.96 1.79
N ALA A 115 6.26 -0.12 0.83
CA ALA A 115 6.21 1.32 1.00
C ALA A 115 5.27 1.74 2.14
N GLY A 116 4.08 1.15 2.23
CA GLY A 116 3.15 1.40 3.33
C GLY A 116 3.75 1.09 4.70
N ARG A 117 4.46 -0.04 4.84
CA ARG A 117 5.18 -0.36 6.08
C ARG A 117 6.23 0.70 6.41
N GLU A 118 7.06 1.09 5.45
CA GLU A 118 8.11 2.10 5.67
C GLU A 118 7.50 3.47 6.01
N TYR A 119 6.38 3.86 5.40
CA TYR A 119 5.65 5.07 5.76
C TYR A 119 5.15 5.05 7.20
N ALA A 120 4.53 3.95 7.63
CA ALA A 120 4.06 3.79 9.00
C ALA A 120 5.21 3.81 10.01
N TRP A 121 6.34 3.18 9.67
CA TRP A 121 7.54 3.18 10.50
C TRP A 121 8.13 4.58 10.63
N ALA A 122 8.39 5.26 9.51
CA ALA A 122 8.94 6.60 9.50
C ALA A 122 8.02 7.61 10.20
N ALA A 123 6.70 7.50 10.06
CA ALA A 123 5.74 8.37 10.75
C ALA A 123 5.94 8.36 12.29
N MET A 124 6.31 7.22 12.87
CA MET A 124 6.57 7.11 14.31
C MET A 124 7.78 7.93 14.76
N GLU A 125 8.76 8.13 13.87
CA GLU A 125 10.01 8.86 14.11
C GLU A 125 9.92 10.35 13.71
N MET A 126 8.81 10.80 13.12
CA MET A 126 8.63 12.21 12.74
C MET A 126 8.25 13.06 13.95
N GLY A 127 9.10 14.00 14.33
CA GLY A 127 8.82 14.97 15.39
C GLY A 127 7.89 16.09 14.91
N ASN A 128 7.97 16.46 13.63
CA ASN A 128 7.11 17.46 13.02
C ASN A 128 5.69 16.89 12.76
N PRO A 129 4.61 17.50 13.29
CA PRO A 129 3.26 16.99 13.11
C PRO A 129 2.77 16.96 11.66
N GLU A 130 3.16 17.94 10.84
CA GLU A 130 2.73 18.00 9.44
C GLU A 130 3.37 16.87 8.62
N VAL A 131 4.66 16.61 8.82
CA VAL A 131 5.36 15.49 8.17
C VAL A 131 4.80 14.16 8.66
N ARG A 132 4.58 14.02 9.98
CA ARG A 132 3.97 12.83 10.58
C ARG A 132 2.62 12.51 9.93
N THR A 133 1.70 13.47 9.89
CA THR A 133 0.37 13.28 9.30
C THR A 133 0.47 12.97 7.81
N PHE A 134 1.37 13.62 7.08
CA PHE A 134 1.61 13.29 5.68
C PHE A 134 2.04 11.82 5.48
N LEU A 135 2.97 11.31 6.29
CA LEU A 135 3.41 9.91 6.21
C LEU A 135 2.31 8.92 6.65
N GLU A 136 1.48 9.30 7.64
CA GLU A 136 0.28 8.53 8.02
C GLU A 136 -0.71 8.41 6.85
N ASP A 137 -0.97 9.51 6.14
CA ASP A 137 -1.82 9.53 4.97
C ASP A 137 -1.21 8.73 3.80
N ALA A 138 0.11 8.81 3.60
CA ALA A 138 0.82 8.00 2.60
C ALA A 138 0.72 6.50 2.91
N PHE A 139 0.86 6.12 4.18
CA PHE A 139 0.60 4.75 4.63
C PHE A 139 -0.83 4.31 4.31
N ARG A 140 -1.84 5.11 4.66
CA ARG A 140 -3.25 4.79 4.41
C ARG A 140 -3.54 4.67 2.92
N MET A 141 -3.03 5.58 2.10
CA MET A 141 -3.10 5.51 0.65
C MET A 141 -2.53 4.19 0.11
N CYS A 142 -1.30 3.82 0.49
CA CYS A 142 -0.68 2.57 0.07
C CYS A 142 -1.46 1.33 0.55
N SER A 143 -1.98 1.37 1.79
CA SER A 143 -2.79 0.30 2.38
C SER A 143 -4.07 0.06 1.57
N HIS A 144 -4.81 1.14 1.25
CA HIS A 144 -6.06 1.04 0.51
C HIS A 144 -5.84 0.60 -0.94
N GLN A 145 -4.80 1.12 -1.61
CA GLN A 145 -4.42 0.69 -2.95
C GLN A 145 -3.96 -0.77 -2.98
N ALA A 146 -3.22 -1.23 -1.96
CA ALA A 146 -2.80 -2.63 -1.85
C ALA A 146 -4.01 -3.56 -1.69
N HIS A 147 -5.02 -3.13 -0.94
CA HIS A 147 -6.28 -3.85 -0.81
C HIS A 147 -7.01 -3.95 -2.15
N GLU A 148 -7.03 -2.88 -2.96
CA GLU A 148 -7.63 -2.92 -4.30
C GLU A 148 -6.91 -3.90 -5.25
N VAL A 149 -5.58 -3.82 -5.32
CA VAL A 149 -4.77 -4.74 -6.16
C VAL A 149 -4.96 -6.20 -5.69
N TRP A 150 -4.97 -6.43 -4.38
CA TRP A 150 -5.23 -7.76 -3.81
C TRP A 150 -6.60 -8.30 -4.24
N GLN A 151 -7.67 -7.50 -4.16
CA GLN A 151 -9.00 -7.92 -4.60
C GLN A 151 -9.02 -8.32 -6.08
N TRP A 152 -8.35 -7.55 -6.95
CA TRP A 152 -8.21 -7.91 -8.36
C TRP A 152 -7.44 -9.23 -8.54
N MET A 153 -6.34 -9.42 -7.80
CA MET A 153 -5.57 -10.67 -7.88
C MET A 153 -6.37 -11.88 -7.38
N VAL A 154 -7.25 -11.72 -6.38
CA VAL A 154 -8.20 -12.77 -5.95
C VAL A 154 -9.17 -13.10 -7.08
N LYS A 155 -9.78 -12.11 -7.75
CA LYS A 155 -10.67 -12.32 -8.90
C LYS A 155 -9.97 -13.03 -10.06
N LYS A 156 -8.68 -12.78 -10.29
CA LYS A 156 -7.93 -13.42 -11.39
C LYS A 156 -7.38 -14.81 -11.05
N GLY A 157 -7.55 -15.30 -9.81
CA GLY A 157 -6.95 -16.55 -9.36
C GLY A 157 -5.44 -16.45 -9.13
N TYR A 158 -4.89 -15.24 -9.02
CA TYR A 158 -3.48 -14.98 -8.77
C TYR A 158 -3.13 -14.87 -7.29
N TYR A 159 -4.14 -14.71 -6.42
CA TYR A 159 -3.99 -14.71 -4.97
C TYR A 159 -5.02 -15.66 -4.35
N PRO A 160 -4.59 -16.80 -3.77
CA PRO A 160 -5.51 -17.74 -3.14
C PRO A 160 -6.05 -17.19 -1.82
N VAL A 161 -7.33 -17.43 -1.56
CA VAL A 161 -7.97 -17.17 -0.28
C VAL A 161 -8.84 -18.36 0.09
N GLU A 162 -8.82 -18.73 1.37
CA GLU A 162 -9.63 -19.81 1.92
C GLU A 162 -10.07 -19.45 3.36
N PRO A 163 -11.20 -19.97 3.84
CA PRO A 163 -11.59 -19.76 5.23
C PRO A 163 -10.65 -20.51 6.17
N ALA A 164 -10.35 -19.91 7.32
CA ALA A 164 -9.68 -20.63 8.39
C ALA A 164 -10.54 -21.84 8.83
N ALA A 165 -9.89 -22.97 9.11
CA ALA A 165 -10.59 -24.15 9.61
C ALA A 165 -11.32 -23.83 10.93
N ALA A 166 -12.56 -24.31 11.06
CA ALA A 166 -13.38 -24.05 12.25
C ALA A 166 -12.70 -24.52 13.55
N SER A 167 -11.99 -25.65 13.50
CA SER A 167 -11.21 -26.17 14.62
C SER A 167 -10.09 -25.20 15.04
N THR A 168 -9.37 -24.61 14.08
CA THR A 168 -8.35 -23.59 14.35
C THR A 168 -8.95 -22.38 15.07
N LEU A 169 -10.07 -21.85 14.57
CA LEU A 169 -10.75 -20.70 15.19
C LEU A 169 -11.25 -21.03 16.61
N GLN A 170 -11.77 -22.24 16.83
CA GLN A 170 -12.21 -22.68 18.15
C GLN A 170 -11.05 -22.78 19.15
N THR A 171 -9.94 -23.40 18.76
CA THR A 171 -8.75 -23.52 19.62
C THR A 171 -8.19 -22.14 19.98
N LEU A 172 -8.03 -21.24 19.00
CA LEU A 172 -7.52 -19.89 19.24
C LEU A 172 -8.50 -19.04 20.04
N GLY A 173 -9.80 -19.12 19.74
CA GLY A 173 -10.83 -18.35 20.42
C GLY A 173 -11.01 -18.72 21.89
N ALA A 174 -10.79 -19.98 22.26
CA ALA A 174 -10.86 -20.41 23.65
C ALA A 174 -9.69 -19.89 24.52
N LEU A 175 -8.55 -19.55 23.90
CA LEU A 175 -7.35 -19.08 24.61
C LEU A 175 -7.52 -17.67 25.20
N TYR A 176 -8.29 -16.81 24.53
CA TYR A 176 -8.45 -15.41 24.92
C TYR A 176 -9.82 -15.17 25.57
N GLN A 177 -9.85 -14.47 26.70
CA GLN A 177 -11.09 -14.11 27.40
C GLN A 177 -11.33 -12.60 27.33
N PRO A 178 -12.57 -12.13 27.10
CA PRO A 178 -12.86 -10.70 27.08
C PRO A 178 -12.61 -10.07 28.46
N VAL A 179 -11.87 -8.98 28.49
CA VAL A 179 -11.67 -8.19 29.71
C VAL A 179 -12.96 -7.42 30.00
N LYS A 180 -13.53 -7.57 31.20
CA LYS A 180 -14.60 -6.69 31.67
C LYS A 180 -14.01 -5.30 31.87
N GLN A 181 -14.56 -4.29 31.18
CA GLN A 181 -14.12 -2.92 31.37
C GLN A 181 -14.25 -2.56 32.86
N PRO A 182 -13.16 -2.14 33.52
CA PRO A 182 -13.28 -1.64 34.89
C PRO A 182 -14.18 -0.41 34.88
N ALA A 183 -15.08 -0.30 35.86
CA ALA A 183 -15.86 0.91 36.04
C ALA A 183 -14.88 2.07 36.25
N MET A 184 -14.84 3.02 35.32
CA MET A 184 -14.08 4.25 35.52
C MET A 184 -14.75 4.99 36.67
N MET A 185 -14.06 5.15 37.80
CA MET A 185 -14.48 6.13 38.80
C MET A 185 -14.35 7.51 38.14
N MET A 186 -15.49 8.19 37.99
CA MET A 186 -15.52 9.61 37.59
C MET A 186 -14.92 10.48 38.69
#